data_AF-A0A517TBB3-F1
#
_entry.id   AF-A0A517TBB3-F1
#
_cell.length_a   1.000
_cell.length_b   1.000
_cell.length_c   1.000
_cell.angle_alpha   90.00
_cell.angle_beta   90.00
_cell.angle_gamma   90.00
#
_symmetry.space_group_name_H-M   'P 1'
#
loop_
_entity.id
_entity.type
_entity.pdbx_description
1 polymer ?
#
loop_
_entity_poly.entity_id
_entity_poly.type
_entity_poly.pdbx_seq_one_letter_code
_entity_poly.pdbx_strand_id
1 'polypeptide(L)'
;MTTLPLTAADHAAPPLPRKLMRHLIFAHALTVGSKVLVSGNGAGRMTEFLQTLRIEADRVEAGYSFLEQSEGYDAAILLVGDHPQDLVAPTAYARTADLLCRIKPAGYLLVVGHLIPGTASVAMNDLTHHIAHFPSQHRSTWRCDAKLSPLSLLRPVDDREGFAVTSMRLPEKPVANEEWRKFAQLAAADVGAPGFHRKAA
;
A
#
# COMPACT_ATOMS: atom_id res chain seq x y z
N MET A 1 40.81 -16.37 15.53
CA MET A 1 39.62 -16.88 14.81
C MET A 1 38.46 -16.86 15.78
N THR A 2 37.64 -15.81 15.71
CA THR A 2 36.61 -15.52 16.70
C THR A 2 35.26 -15.73 16.02
N THR A 3 34.60 -16.84 16.32
CA THR A 3 33.24 -17.15 15.88
C THR A 3 32.26 -16.21 16.59
N LEU A 4 31.67 -15.29 15.82
CA LEU A 4 30.54 -14.48 16.28
C LEU A 4 29.30 -15.38 16.37
N PRO A 5 28.55 -15.39 17.49
CA PRO A 5 27.30 -16.09 17.57
C PRO A 5 26.24 -15.35 16.74
N LEU A 6 25.65 -16.04 15.76
CA LEU A 6 24.39 -15.63 15.15
C LEU A 6 23.34 -15.57 16.27
N THR A 7 23.03 -14.38 16.75
CA THR A 7 21.93 -14.14 17.67
C THR A 7 20.62 -14.46 16.96
N ALA A 8 19.99 -15.54 17.42
CA ALA A 8 18.69 -16.04 17.04
C ALA A 8 17.56 -15.08 17.45
N ALA A 9 17.47 -13.94 16.77
CA ALA A 9 16.32 -13.03 16.83
C ALA A 9 15.75 -12.71 15.42
N ASP A 10 16.12 -13.50 14.40
CA ASP A 10 15.51 -13.51 13.08
C ASP A 10 14.22 -14.34 13.08
N HIS A 11 13.31 -14.05 14.01
CA HIS A 11 11.96 -14.60 13.97
C HIS A 11 11.16 -13.91 12.85
N ALA A 12 11.42 -14.42 11.64
CA ALA A 12 10.44 -14.85 10.67
C ALA A 12 9.14 -14.04 10.70
N ALA A 13 9.20 -12.82 10.19
CA ALA A 13 7.99 -12.28 9.61
C ALA A 13 7.59 -13.15 8.41
N PRO A 14 6.30 -13.43 8.24
CA PRO A 14 5.84 -14.24 7.14
C PRO A 14 6.36 -13.63 5.82
N PRO A 15 6.84 -14.47 4.88
CA PRO A 15 7.22 -13.96 3.56
C PRO A 15 6.01 -13.24 2.96
N LEU A 16 6.23 -12.07 2.37
CA LEU A 16 5.18 -11.30 1.70
C LEU A 16 4.28 -12.25 0.89
N PRO A 17 2.95 -12.27 1.13
CA PRO A 17 2.15 -13.37 0.62
C PRO A 17 2.21 -13.48 -0.89
N ARG A 18 2.52 -14.67 -1.40
CA ARG A 18 2.79 -14.91 -2.83
C ARG A 18 1.65 -14.41 -3.72
N LYS A 19 0.41 -14.49 -3.22
CA LYS A 19 -0.78 -13.97 -3.91
C LYS A 19 -0.78 -12.45 -4.06
N LEU A 20 -0.30 -11.71 -3.06
CA LEU A 20 -0.13 -10.26 -3.15
C LEU A 20 0.87 -9.93 -4.25
N MET A 21 2.05 -10.57 -4.24
CA MET A 21 3.08 -10.30 -5.23
C MET A 21 2.65 -10.67 -6.65
N ARG A 22 2.04 -11.84 -6.82
CA ARG A 22 1.44 -12.24 -8.09
C ARG A 22 0.41 -11.20 -8.55
N HIS A 23 -0.41 -10.69 -7.63
CA HIS A 23 -1.37 -9.65 -7.97
C HIS A 23 -0.67 -8.36 -8.41
N LEU A 24 0.33 -7.87 -7.67
CA LEU A 24 1.03 -6.63 -8.01
C LEU A 24 1.73 -6.70 -9.39
N ILE A 25 2.42 -7.80 -9.67
CA ILE A 25 3.15 -8.01 -10.93
C ILE A 25 2.19 -8.14 -12.11
N PHE A 26 1.20 -9.02 -12.03
CA PHE A 26 0.35 -9.33 -13.19
C PHE A 26 -0.80 -8.34 -13.39
N ALA A 27 -1.30 -7.67 -12.34
CA ALA A 27 -2.42 -6.75 -12.48
C ALA A 27 -2.00 -5.31 -12.80
N HIS A 28 -0.76 -4.92 -12.46
CA HIS A 28 -0.28 -3.53 -12.58
C HIS A 28 0.99 -3.38 -13.41
N ALA A 29 1.36 -4.44 -14.15
CA ALA A 29 2.51 -4.47 -15.06
C ALA A 29 3.84 -4.04 -14.41
N LEU A 30 4.01 -4.28 -13.11
CA LEU A 30 5.29 -4.11 -12.43
C LEU A 30 6.23 -5.20 -12.95
N THR A 31 7.16 -4.82 -13.82
CA THR A 31 8.05 -5.72 -14.54
C THR A 31 9.52 -5.43 -14.19
N VAL A 32 10.42 -6.29 -14.64
CA VAL A 32 11.87 -6.07 -14.46
C VAL A 32 12.26 -4.73 -15.09
N GLY A 33 12.96 -3.90 -14.33
CA GLY A 33 13.32 -2.53 -14.72
C GLY A 33 12.26 -1.46 -14.44
N SER A 34 11.08 -1.83 -13.91
CA SER A 34 10.16 -0.84 -13.35
C SER A 34 10.76 -0.19 -12.11
N LYS A 35 10.49 1.11 -11.96
CA LYS A 35 10.89 1.90 -10.80
C LYS A 35 9.70 2.15 -9.88
N VAL A 36 9.77 1.67 -8.65
CA VAL A 36 8.66 1.65 -7.69
C VAL A 36 9.03 2.41 -6.42
N LEU A 37 8.12 3.26 -5.95
CA LEU A 37 8.25 3.91 -4.65
C LEU A 37 7.42 3.19 -3.60
N VAL A 38 7.99 2.80 -2.47
CA VAL A 38 7.27 2.09 -1.40
C VAL A 38 7.20 2.97 -0.16
N SER A 39 6.02 3.15 0.42
CA SER A 39 5.82 3.89 1.67
C SER A 39 4.88 3.15 2.62
N GLY A 40 4.98 3.46 3.91
CA GLY A 40 4.10 2.90 4.94
C GLY A 40 4.70 1.74 5.74
N ASN A 41 3.85 1.05 6.50
CA ASN A 41 4.29 0.00 7.42
C ASN A 41 4.77 -1.24 6.65
N GLY A 42 5.97 -1.72 6.92
CA GLY A 42 6.58 -2.84 6.19
C GLY A 42 7.24 -2.46 4.85
N ALA A 43 7.42 -1.16 4.57
CA ALA A 43 8.04 -0.69 3.33
C ALA A 43 9.43 -1.29 3.08
N GLY A 44 10.24 -1.47 4.13
CA GLY A 44 11.57 -2.08 4.03
C GLY A 44 11.54 -3.48 3.40
N ARG A 45 10.70 -4.37 3.93
CA ARG A 45 10.58 -5.76 3.43
C ARG A 45 10.05 -5.82 2.00
N MET A 46 9.06 -4.97 1.67
CA MET A 46 8.54 -4.87 0.30
C MET A 46 9.61 -4.39 -0.67
N THR A 47 10.41 -3.40 -0.27
CA THR A 47 11.50 -2.87 -1.08
C THR A 47 12.58 -3.94 -1.34
N GLU A 48 13.06 -4.62 -0.29
CA GLU A 48 14.04 -5.71 -0.40
C GLU A 48 13.55 -6.84 -1.32
N PHE A 49 12.27 -7.19 -1.21
CA PHE A 49 11.67 -8.22 -2.04
C PHE A 49 11.60 -7.80 -3.52
N LEU A 50 11.15 -6.58 -3.81
CA LEU A 50 11.11 -6.05 -5.18
C LEU A 50 12.51 -5.99 -5.81
N GLN A 51 13.52 -5.59 -5.04
CA GLN A 51 14.91 -5.58 -5.50
C GLN A 51 15.43 -6.99 -5.82
N THR A 52 15.03 -7.99 -5.02
CA THR A 52 15.33 -9.41 -5.30
C THR A 52 14.74 -9.87 -6.64
N LEU A 53 13.59 -9.32 -7.03
CA LEU A 53 12.95 -9.54 -8.33
C LEU A 53 13.52 -8.67 -9.46
N ARG A 54 14.60 -7.91 -9.21
CA ARG A 54 15.19 -6.95 -10.17
C ARG A 54 14.23 -5.82 -10.57
N ILE A 55 13.34 -5.44 -9.66
CA ILE A 55 12.53 -4.22 -9.76
C ILE A 55 13.26 -3.14 -8.95
N GLU A 56 13.49 -1.97 -9.55
CA GLU A 56 14.10 -0.85 -8.85
C GLU A 56 13.09 -0.32 -7.83
N ALA A 57 13.42 -0.40 -6.54
CA ALA A 57 12.51 0.01 -5.49
C ALA A 57 13.21 0.97 -4.52
N ASP A 58 12.59 2.13 -4.34
CA ASP A 58 12.96 3.13 -3.35
C ASP A 58 11.94 3.15 -2.22
N ARG A 59 12.39 3.48 -1.00
CA ARG A 59 11.52 3.52 0.18
C ARG A 59 11.35 4.95 0.70
N VAL A 60 10.16 5.28 1.19
CA VAL A 60 9.92 6.52 1.95
C VAL A 60 9.44 6.17 3.35
N GLU A 61 10.26 6.53 4.33
CA GLU A 61 9.91 6.43 5.74
C GLU A 61 8.99 7.58 6.15
N ALA A 62 8.09 7.29 7.09
CA ALA A 62 7.19 8.29 7.65
C ALA A 62 7.99 9.42 8.31
N GLY A 63 7.82 10.66 7.83
CA GLY A 63 8.47 11.84 8.39
C GLY A 63 9.71 12.34 7.65
N TYR A 64 10.20 11.60 6.65
CA TYR A 64 11.26 12.12 5.77
C TYR A 64 10.68 12.98 4.65
N SER A 65 11.32 14.12 4.44
CA SER A 65 11.00 15.07 3.39
C SER A 65 11.15 14.41 2.02
N PHE A 66 10.09 14.48 1.21
CA PHE A 66 10.07 14.06 -0.18
C PHE A 66 10.91 14.97 -1.11
N LEU A 67 11.85 15.76 -0.59
CA LEU A 67 12.58 16.75 -1.39
C LEU A 67 13.86 16.23 -2.05
N GLU A 68 14.38 15.06 -1.64
CA GLU A 68 15.67 14.54 -2.16
C GLU A 68 15.57 13.26 -2.99
N GLN A 69 14.38 12.68 -3.16
CA GLN A 69 14.24 11.45 -3.93
C GLN A 69 13.84 11.74 -5.37
N SER A 70 14.40 10.96 -6.29
CA SER A 70 14.16 11.05 -7.73
C SER A 70 12.67 10.97 -8.08
N GLU A 71 12.24 11.70 -9.11
CA GLU A 71 10.91 11.57 -9.71
C GLU A 71 10.87 10.47 -10.79
N GLY A 72 9.69 10.21 -11.32
CA GLY A 72 9.52 9.31 -12.47
C GLY A 72 9.38 7.83 -12.09
N TYR A 73 8.63 7.53 -11.03
CA TYR A 73 8.27 6.15 -10.71
C TYR A 73 7.15 5.65 -11.63
N ASP A 74 7.21 4.38 -12.01
CA ASP A 74 6.14 3.71 -12.76
C ASP A 74 4.97 3.36 -11.84
N ALA A 75 5.27 3.14 -10.55
CA ALA A 75 4.25 2.96 -9.53
C ALA A 75 4.69 3.43 -8.13
N ALA A 76 3.73 3.72 -7.28
CA ALA A 76 3.92 3.84 -5.84
C ALA A 76 3.06 2.81 -5.10
N ILE A 77 3.61 2.21 -4.05
CA ILE A 77 2.94 1.27 -3.15
C ILE A 77 2.81 1.93 -1.78
N LEU A 78 1.58 2.13 -1.32
CA LEU A 78 1.26 2.61 0.02
C LEU A 78 0.80 1.42 0.86
N LEU A 79 1.64 0.99 1.79
CA LEU A 79 1.34 -0.07 2.75
C LEU A 79 0.65 0.51 3.99
N VAL A 80 -0.59 0.09 4.19
CA VAL A 80 -1.44 0.52 5.30
C VAL A 80 -1.30 -0.51 6.41
N GLY A 81 -1.04 -0.03 7.63
CA GLY A 81 -0.93 -0.90 8.80
C GLY A 81 -2.27 -1.53 9.18
N ASP A 82 -2.32 -2.09 10.39
CA ASP A 82 -3.50 -2.82 10.89
C ASP A 82 -4.73 -1.95 11.13
N HIS A 83 -4.59 -0.62 11.02
CA HIS A 83 -5.64 0.36 11.20
C HIS A 83 -5.94 1.08 9.89
N PRO A 84 -6.76 0.51 9.00
CA PRO A 84 -7.12 1.14 7.72
C PRO A 84 -7.84 2.49 7.89
N GLN A 85 -8.44 2.75 9.06
CA GLN A 85 -8.99 4.05 9.43
C GLN A 85 -7.97 5.19 9.42
N ASP A 86 -6.67 4.89 9.50
CA ASP A 86 -5.59 5.87 9.40
C ASP A 86 -5.54 6.51 7.99
N LEU A 87 -6.09 5.84 6.98
CA LEU A 87 -6.24 6.40 5.63
C LEU A 87 -7.21 7.57 5.59
N VAL A 88 -8.19 7.57 6.48
CA VAL A 88 -9.24 8.61 6.49
C VAL A 88 -8.72 9.89 7.18
N ALA A 89 -7.54 9.85 7.80
CA ALA A 89 -6.92 11.03 8.42
C ALA A 89 -6.49 12.07 7.36
N PRO A 90 -6.63 13.39 7.64
CA PRO A 90 -6.16 14.45 6.75
C PRO A 90 -4.70 14.30 6.28
N THR A 91 -3.84 13.80 7.17
CA THR A 91 -2.42 13.56 6.90
C THR A 91 -2.18 12.45 5.88
N ALA A 92 -3.07 11.46 5.78
CA ALA A 92 -2.98 10.39 4.80
C ALA A 92 -3.30 10.88 3.38
N TYR A 93 -4.27 11.78 3.22
CA TYR A 93 -4.55 12.42 1.94
C TYR A 93 -3.36 13.26 1.45
N ALA A 94 -2.75 14.06 2.34
CA ALA A 94 -1.56 14.83 2.01
C ALA A 94 -0.40 13.92 1.56
N ARG A 95 -0.12 12.85 2.32
CA ARG A 95 0.89 11.85 1.93
C ARG A 95 0.58 11.21 0.57
N THR A 96 -0.70 10.94 0.30
CA THR A 96 -1.11 10.35 -0.97
C THR A 96 -0.85 11.30 -2.12
N ALA A 97 -1.21 12.59 -1.99
CA ALA A 97 -0.88 13.59 -3.00
C ALA A 97 0.64 13.70 -3.25
N ASP A 98 1.46 13.68 -2.21
CA ASP A 98 2.92 13.71 -2.37
C ASP A 98 3.45 12.48 -3.13
N LEU A 99 2.89 11.29 -2.86
CA LEU A 99 3.22 10.09 -3.64
C LEU A 99 2.81 10.24 -5.10
N LEU A 100 1.62 10.77 -5.38
CA LEU A 100 1.10 10.94 -6.74
C LEU A 100 1.95 11.89 -7.59
N CYS A 101 2.53 12.93 -6.99
CA CYS A 101 3.42 13.87 -7.67
C CYS A 101 4.68 13.20 -8.26
N ARG A 102 5.01 11.99 -7.82
CA ARG A 102 6.27 11.31 -8.18
C ARG A 102 6.08 10.20 -9.20
N ILE A 103 4.84 9.81 -9.44
CA ILE A 103 4.48 8.75 -10.37
C ILE A 103 4.34 9.38 -11.76
N LYS A 104 4.89 8.71 -12.78
CA LYS A 104 4.73 9.12 -14.18
C LYS A 104 3.25 9.13 -14.58
N PRO A 105 2.88 9.92 -15.60
CA PRO A 105 1.57 9.80 -16.22
C PRO A 105 1.30 8.35 -16.65
N ALA A 106 0.03 7.93 -16.55
CA ALA A 106 -0.42 6.56 -16.77
C ALA A 106 0.15 5.46 -15.82
N GLY A 107 0.97 5.83 -14.83
CA GLY A 107 1.47 4.93 -13.79
C GLY A 107 0.42 4.56 -12.74
N TYR A 108 0.84 3.86 -11.69
CA TYR A 108 -0.06 3.29 -10.69
C TYR A 108 0.23 3.73 -9.26
N LEU A 109 -0.80 4.12 -8.51
CA LEU A 109 -0.80 4.09 -7.06
C LEU A 109 -1.48 2.79 -6.59
N LEU A 110 -0.81 2.04 -5.72
CA LEU A 110 -1.26 0.77 -5.18
C LEU A 110 -1.35 0.89 -3.66
N VAL A 111 -2.56 0.94 -3.13
CA VAL A 111 -2.79 0.99 -1.68
C VAL A 111 -3.08 -0.43 -1.20
N VAL A 112 -2.23 -0.94 -0.31
CA VAL A 112 -2.29 -2.30 0.20
C VAL A 112 -2.56 -2.26 1.69
N GLY A 113 -3.71 -2.77 2.11
CA GLY A 113 -4.05 -2.93 3.52
C GLY A 113 -4.01 -4.40 3.93
N HIS A 114 -3.48 -4.66 5.12
CA HIS A 114 -3.60 -5.98 5.76
C HIS A 114 -5.06 -6.21 6.20
N LEU A 115 -5.58 -7.42 5.97
CA LEU A 115 -6.92 -7.81 6.36
C LEU A 115 -6.89 -8.64 7.63
N ILE A 116 -7.52 -8.10 8.66
CA ILE A 116 -7.88 -8.86 9.85
C ILE A 116 -9.15 -9.66 9.52
N PRO A 117 -9.25 -10.94 9.90
CA PRO A 117 -10.47 -11.72 9.72
C PRO A 117 -11.71 -10.96 10.24
N GLY A 118 -12.77 -10.91 9.43
CA GLY A 118 -14.01 -10.20 9.76
C GLY A 118 -14.03 -8.70 9.41
N THR A 119 -12.89 -8.06 9.10
CA THR A 119 -12.84 -6.62 8.78
C THR A 119 -12.69 -6.31 7.29
N ALA A 120 -12.68 -7.34 6.43
CA ALA A 120 -12.39 -7.20 5.00
C ALA A 120 -13.28 -6.17 4.28
N SER A 121 -14.59 -6.17 4.55
CA SER A 121 -15.50 -5.20 3.91
C SER A 121 -15.21 -3.76 4.35
N VAL A 122 -14.86 -3.55 5.62
CA VAL A 122 -14.59 -2.23 6.17
C VAL A 122 -13.28 -1.70 5.60
N ALA A 123 -12.22 -2.51 5.65
CA ALA A 123 -10.91 -2.15 5.09
C ALA A 123 -10.99 -1.84 3.58
N MET A 124 -11.75 -2.64 2.81
CA MET A 124 -11.96 -2.40 1.38
C MET A 124 -12.70 -1.08 1.11
N ASN A 125 -13.71 -0.77 1.93
CA ASN A 125 -14.44 0.49 1.83
C ASN A 125 -13.53 1.68 2.17
N ASP A 126 -12.69 1.57 3.21
CA ASP A 126 -11.70 2.60 3.56
C ASP A 126 -10.71 2.87 2.44
N LEU A 127 -10.09 1.81 1.92
CA LEU A 127 -9.13 1.90 0.83
C LEU A 127 -9.75 2.52 -0.42
N THR A 128 -10.94 2.06 -0.81
CA THR A 128 -11.64 2.55 -2.00
C THR A 128 -12.15 3.97 -1.82
N HIS A 129 -12.65 4.32 -0.64
CA HIS A 129 -13.07 5.67 -0.33
C HIS A 129 -11.89 6.64 -0.41
N HIS A 130 -10.76 6.29 0.20
CA HIS A 130 -9.55 7.12 0.23
C HIS A 130 -9.09 7.53 -1.17
N ILE A 131 -8.96 6.57 -2.09
CA ILE A 131 -8.48 6.85 -3.45
C ILE A 131 -9.55 7.48 -4.35
N ALA A 132 -10.84 7.34 -4.05
CA ALA A 132 -11.93 7.87 -4.88
C ALA A 132 -11.94 9.41 -4.92
N HIS A 133 -11.28 10.08 -3.98
CA HIS A 133 -11.14 11.54 -3.99
C HIS A 133 -10.14 12.06 -5.03
N PHE A 134 -9.36 11.19 -5.66
CA PHE A 134 -8.35 11.57 -6.64
C PHE A 134 -8.82 11.23 -8.07
N PRO A 135 -8.67 12.14 -9.05
CA PRO A 135 -9.12 11.91 -10.42
C PRO A 135 -8.37 10.74 -11.06
N SER A 136 -9.06 9.62 -11.25
CA SER A 136 -8.43 8.38 -11.70
C SER A 136 -9.43 7.30 -12.12
N GLN A 137 -8.91 6.28 -12.80
CA GLN A 137 -9.58 4.98 -12.89
C GLN A 137 -9.07 4.11 -11.75
N HIS A 138 -9.97 3.58 -10.94
CA HIS A 138 -9.61 2.73 -9.82
C HIS A 138 -10.26 1.35 -9.87
N ARG A 139 -9.56 0.39 -9.27
CA ARG A 139 -10.01 -0.98 -9.12
C ARG A 139 -9.55 -1.51 -7.77
N SER A 140 -10.49 -2.03 -7.01
CA SER A 140 -10.23 -2.65 -5.71
C SER A 140 -10.39 -4.16 -5.82
N THR A 141 -9.45 -4.92 -5.24
CA THR A 141 -9.54 -6.37 -5.12
C THR A 141 -9.02 -6.81 -3.76
N TRP A 142 -9.49 -7.95 -3.26
CA TRP A 142 -8.93 -8.55 -2.07
C TRP A 142 -8.48 -9.98 -2.33
N ARG A 143 -7.49 -10.42 -1.57
CA ARG A 143 -6.88 -11.74 -1.66
C ARG A 143 -6.57 -12.23 -0.26
N CYS A 144 -7.06 -13.42 0.09
CA CYS A 144 -6.60 -14.13 1.28
C CYS A 144 -5.63 -15.23 0.89
N ASP A 145 -4.56 -15.39 1.67
CA ASP A 145 -3.75 -16.58 1.65
C ASP A 145 -4.08 -17.47 2.86
N ALA A 146 -4.01 -18.77 2.66
CA ALA A 146 -4.01 -19.67 3.82
C ALA A 146 -2.63 -19.52 4.46
N LYS A 147 -2.55 -19.25 5.76
CA LYS A 147 -1.28 -19.48 6.45
C LYS A 147 -0.94 -20.95 6.26
N LEU A 148 0.20 -21.24 5.65
CA LEU A 148 0.74 -22.59 5.61
C LEU A 148 1.29 -22.92 7.00
N SER A 149 0.41 -23.09 7.98
CA SER A 149 0.78 -23.67 9.26
C SER A 149 0.67 -25.19 9.16
N PRO A 150 1.66 -25.97 9.63
CA PRO A 150 1.53 -27.42 9.75
C PRO A 150 0.29 -27.84 10.57
N LEU A 151 -0.16 -26.97 11.48
CA LEU A 151 -1.33 -27.19 12.33
C LEU A 151 -2.67 -26.95 11.62
N SER A 152 -2.69 -26.26 10.47
CA SER A 152 -3.90 -26.01 9.67
C SER A 152 -4.54 -27.30 9.14
N LEU A 153 -3.78 -28.39 9.10
CA LEU A 153 -4.26 -29.73 8.73
C LEU A 153 -5.04 -30.42 9.85
N LEU A 154 -4.79 -30.04 11.10
CA LEU A 154 -5.35 -30.71 12.29
C LEU A 154 -6.53 -29.95 12.90
N ARG A 155 -6.61 -28.63 12.68
CA ARG A 155 -7.78 -27.82 13.01
C ARG A 155 -7.97 -26.75 11.94
N PRO A 156 -9.20 -26.57 11.40
CA PRO A 156 -9.52 -25.38 10.64
C PRO A 156 -9.60 -24.19 11.61
N VAL A 157 -8.45 -23.71 12.05
CA VAL A 157 -8.35 -22.37 12.63
C VAL A 157 -8.47 -21.42 11.45
N ASP A 158 -9.32 -20.41 11.57
CA ASP A 158 -9.52 -19.37 10.55
C ASP A 158 -8.32 -18.41 10.53
N ASP A 159 -7.13 -18.97 10.37
CA ASP A 159 -5.83 -18.30 10.45
C ASP A 159 -5.44 -17.82 9.03
N ARG A 160 -6.36 -17.11 8.38
CA ARG A 160 -6.18 -16.56 7.04
C ARG A 160 -5.61 -15.14 7.17
N GLU A 161 -4.38 -14.95 6.68
CA GLU A 161 -3.85 -13.61 6.44
C GLU A 161 -4.30 -13.15 5.05
N GLY A 162 -4.92 -11.97 4.99
CA GLY A 162 -5.41 -11.40 3.75
C GLY A 162 -4.87 -10.02 3.49
N PHE A 163 -5.01 -9.58 2.24
CA PHE A 163 -4.66 -8.25 1.79
C PHE A 163 -5.79 -7.72 0.94
N ALA A 164 -6.15 -6.48 1.19
CA ALA A 164 -6.94 -5.66 0.30
C ALA A 164 -5.97 -4.80 -0.51
N VAL A 165 -6.16 -4.80 -1.83
CA VAL A 165 -5.37 -4.00 -2.75
C VAL A 165 -6.32 -3.13 -3.54
N THR A 166 -6.16 -1.83 -3.37
CA THR A 166 -6.85 -0.85 -4.18
C THR A 166 -5.83 -0.17 -5.08
N SER A 167 -6.08 -0.27 -6.37
CA SER A 167 -5.21 0.26 -7.41
C SER A 167 -5.86 1.44 -8.08
N MET A 168 -5.03 2.42 -8.41
CA MET A 168 -5.43 3.65 -9.04
C MET A 168 -4.47 3.94 -10.19
N ARG A 169 -4.99 3.99 -11.42
CA ARG A 169 -4.20 4.38 -12.58
C ARG A 169 -4.27 5.90 -12.74
N LEU A 170 -3.11 6.54 -12.80
CA LEU A 170 -3.04 7.98 -12.99
C LEU A 170 -3.46 8.36 -14.42
N PRO A 171 -3.99 9.59 -14.61
CA PRO A 171 -4.29 10.09 -15.95
C PRO A 171 -3.06 10.08 -16.87
N GLU A 172 -3.28 9.91 -18.17
CA GLU A 172 -2.21 10.01 -19.18
C GLU A 172 -1.70 11.43 -19.34
N LYS A 173 -2.55 12.42 -19.06
CA LYS A 173 -2.15 13.82 -18.98
C LYS A 173 -1.56 14.09 -17.59
N PRO A 174 -0.36 14.71 -17.50
CA PRO A 174 0.22 15.05 -16.21
C PRO A 174 -0.70 16.02 -15.46
N VAL A 175 -0.91 15.75 -14.18
CA VAL A 175 -1.63 16.59 -13.24
C VAL A 175 -0.60 17.36 -12.42
N ALA A 176 -0.80 18.66 -12.23
CA ALA A 176 0.16 19.50 -11.52
C ALA A 176 0.20 19.15 -10.02
N ASN A 177 1.38 19.30 -9.40
CA ASN A 177 1.57 18.99 -7.98
C ASN A 177 0.62 19.78 -7.06
N GLU A 178 0.38 21.05 -7.38
CA GLU A 178 -0.58 21.90 -6.66
C GLU A 178 -2.02 21.36 -6.77
N GLU A 179 -2.36 20.75 -7.90
CA GLU A 179 -3.68 20.19 -8.13
C GLU A 179 -3.89 18.91 -7.31
N TRP A 180 -2.88 18.03 -7.25
CA TRP A 180 -2.90 16.88 -6.33
C TRP A 180 -3.10 17.30 -4.88
N ARG A 181 -2.44 18.36 -4.44
CA ARG A 181 -2.61 18.91 -3.09
C ARG A 181 -4.00 19.48 -2.86
N LYS A 182 -4.60 20.14 -3.86
CA LYS A 182 -5.99 20.62 -3.79
C LYS A 182 -6.97 19.45 -3.60
N PHE A 183 -6.81 18.35 -4.35
CA PHE A 183 -7.64 17.16 -4.15
C PHE A 183 -7.50 16.59 -2.73
N ALA A 184 -6.27 16.50 -2.20
CA ALA A 184 -6.03 16.04 -0.83
C ALA A 184 -6.68 16.95 0.22
N GLN A 185 -6.64 18.27 0.03
CA GLN A 185 -7.28 19.24 0.93
C GLN A 185 -8.80 19.12 0.91
N LEU A 186 -9.40 18.96 -0.28
CA LEU A 186 -10.84 18.76 -0.43
C LEU A 186 -11.29 17.45 0.23
N ALA A 187 -10.54 16.37 0.03
CA ALA A 187 -10.79 15.07 0.65
C ALA A 187 -10.73 15.14 2.19
N ALA A 188 -9.69 15.79 2.73
CA ALA A 188 -9.53 15.99 4.16
C ALA A 188 -10.68 16.82 4.77
N ALA A 189 -11.18 17.83 4.04
CA ALA A 189 -12.31 18.64 4.47
C ALA A 189 -13.63 17.85 4.48
N ASP A 190 -13.83 16.95 3.52
CA ASP A 190 -15.03 16.10 3.43
C ASP A 190 -15.14 15.13 4.62
N VAL A 191 -14.02 14.53 5.03
CA VAL A 191 -13.98 13.69 6.24
C VAL A 191 -14.24 14.48 7.52
N GLY A 192 -13.75 15.73 7.59
CA GLY A 192 -13.92 16.60 8.74
C GLY A 192 -15.32 17.21 8.89
N ALA A 193 -16.20 17.04 7.90
CA ALA A 193 -17.53 17.64 7.92
C ALA A 193 -18.46 16.94 8.96
N PRO A 194 -19.26 17.71 9.73
CA PRO A 194 -20.19 17.16 10.71
C PRO A 194 -21.27 16.32 9.99
N GLY A 195 -21.12 15.00 10.05
CA GLY A 195 -21.95 14.03 9.33
C GLY A 195 -21.19 12.76 8.93
N PHE A 196 -19.86 12.80 8.89
CA PHE A 196 -19.02 11.66 8.52
C PHE A 196 -18.84 10.60 9.64
N HIS A 197 -19.65 10.64 10.70
CA HIS A 197 -19.69 9.54 11.66
C HIS A 197 -20.33 8.32 10.98
N ARG A 198 -19.46 7.43 10.46
CA ARG A 198 -19.84 6.08 10.09
C ARG A 198 -20.68 5.49 11.23
N LYS A 199 -21.93 5.15 10.94
CA LYS A 199 -22.67 4.19 11.74
C LYS A 199 -21.80 2.93 11.79
N ALA A 200 -21.20 2.66 12.93
CA ALA A 200 -20.67 1.35 13.23
C ALA A 200 -21.86 0.37 13.08
N ALA A 201 -21.77 -0.51 12.10
CA ALA A 201 -22.67 -1.65 11.96
C ALA A 201 -22.16 -2.79 12.83
#